data_AF-A0A2G9Z7V2-F1
#
_entry.id   AF-A0A2G9Z7V2-F1
#
_cell.length_a   1.000
_cell.length_b   1.000
_cell.length_c   1.000
_cell.angle_alpha   90.00
_cell.angle_beta   90.00
_cell.angle_gamma   90.00
#
_symmetry.space_group_name_H-M   'P 1'
#
loop_
_entity.id
_entity.type
_entity.pdbx_description
1 polymer ?
#
loop_
_entity_poly.entity_id
_entity_poly.type
_entity_poly.pdbx_seq_one_letter_code
_entity_poly.pdbx_strand_id
1 'polypeptide(L)'
;MELLKWILKKLNNSITGGAIIIAVFSVLAKLFGLLRDRLLASGFGAGDTLDAYYAAFKLPDLIFNTLVLGALSAAFIPVFIELKNNKSQFNHWQLSSAIINIIFVVLFIFAAVVFIYADKIMPLVAPGFAGEKLALTIKLTRIMLVSILFFGISNVLSGVLQSMKKFVMFALAPAMYNVGIIIGVVFFVKKFGRQGSLGE
;
A
#
# COMPACT_ATOMS: atom_id res chain seq x y z
N MET A 1 -7.16 -10.65 -27.87
CA MET A 1 -6.56 -9.41 -27.32
C MET A 1 -7.42 -8.17 -27.61
N GLU A 2 -7.99 -8.03 -28.82
CA GLU A 2 -8.89 -6.90 -29.18
C GLU A 2 -10.24 -6.88 -28.44
N LEU A 3 -10.87 -8.05 -28.23
CA LEU A 3 -12.13 -8.17 -27.48
C LEU A 3 -11.99 -7.64 -26.04
N LEU A 4 -10.88 -7.96 -25.38
CA LEU A 4 -10.58 -7.51 -24.02
C LEU A 4 -10.41 -5.99 -23.96
N LYS A 5 -9.66 -5.40 -24.89
CA LYS A 5 -9.48 -3.94 -25.00
C LYS A 5 -10.82 -3.24 -25.21
N TRP A 6 -11.69 -3.80 -26.04
CA TRP A 6 -13.03 -3.25 -26.30
C TRP A 6 -13.92 -3.29 -25.05
N ILE A 7 -13.97 -4.43 -24.35
CA ILE A 7 -14.73 -4.59 -23.09
C ILE A 7 -14.22 -3.59 -22.04
N LEU A 8 -12.90 -3.50 -21.84
CA LEU A 8 -12.29 -2.57 -20.89
C LEU A 8 -12.61 -1.10 -21.23
N LYS A 9 -12.53 -0.72 -22.52
CA LYS A 9 -12.87 0.63 -22.97
C LYS A 9 -14.34 0.98 -22.71
N LYS A 10 -15.25 0.02 -22.94
CA LYS A 10 -16.69 0.20 -22.71
C LYS A 10 -17.04 0.32 -21.22
N LEU A 11 -16.42 -0.51 -20.37
CA LEU A 11 -16.63 -0.49 -18.92
C LEU A 11 -16.01 0.75 -18.25
N ASN A 12 -14.89 1.25 -18.75
CA ASN A 12 -14.19 2.39 -18.15
C ASN A 12 -14.95 3.74 -18.28
N ASN A 13 -15.96 3.83 -19.15
CA ASN A 13 -16.72 5.06 -19.37
C ASN A 13 -17.94 5.22 -18.44
N SER A 14 -18.32 4.19 -17.69
CA SER A 14 -19.46 4.21 -16.76
C SER A 14 -19.05 3.91 -15.32
N ILE A 15 -19.83 4.40 -14.35
CA ILE A 15 -19.58 4.17 -12.92
C ILE A 15 -19.73 2.67 -12.60
N THR A 16 -20.79 2.03 -13.09
CA THR A 16 -21.04 0.59 -12.91
C THR A 16 -19.93 -0.27 -13.53
N GLY A 17 -19.46 0.10 -14.73
CA GLY A 17 -18.37 -0.62 -15.38
C GLY A 17 -17.04 -0.43 -14.66
N GLY A 18 -16.78 0.77 -14.13
CA GLY A 18 -15.65 1.03 -13.23
C GLY A 18 -15.69 0.17 -11.96
N ALA A 19 -16.86 0.02 -11.32
CA ALA A 19 -17.03 -0.83 -10.15
C ALA A 19 -16.70 -2.30 -10.43
N ILE A 20 -17.15 -2.83 -11.57
CA ILE A 20 -16.82 -4.21 -12.00
C ILE A 20 -15.31 -4.38 -12.23
N ILE A 21 -14.67 -3.41 -12.89
CA ILE A 21 -13.21 -3.43 -13.10
C ILE A 21 -12.50 -3.47 -11.75
N ILE A 22 -12.84 -2.58 -10.83
CA ILE A 22 -12.23 -2.53 -9.50
C ILE A 22 -12.43 -3.86 -8.77
N ALA A 23 -13.64 -4.44 -8.80
CA ALA A 23 -13.93 -5.71 -8.14
C ALA A 23 -13.07 -6.85 -8.69
N VAL A 24 -13.02 -7.04 -10.02
CA VAL A 24 -12.24 -8.10 -10.66
C VAL A 24 -10.74 -7.96 -10.34
N PHE A 25 -10.20 -6.76 -10.49
CA PHE A 25 -8.79 -6.49 -10.20
C PHE A 25 -8.48 -6.62 -8.69
N SER A 26 -9.43 -6.31 -7.81
CA SER A 26 -9.27 -6.55 -6.37
C SER A 26 -9.16 -8.04 -6.06
N VAL A 27 -9.97 -8.88 -6.70
CA VAL A 27 -9.84 -10.35 -6.56
C VAL A 27 -8.48 -10.81 -7.08
N LEU A 28 -8.06 -10.34 -8.26
CA LEU A 28 -6.73 -10.67 -8.79
C LEU A 28 -5.61 -10.23 -7.83
N ALA A 29 -5.68 -9.02 -7.28
CA ALA A 29 -4.71 -8.53 -6.31
C ALA A 29 -4.66 -9.41 -5.05
N LYS A 30 -5.80 -9.91 -4.56
CA LYS A 30 -5.84 -10.88 -3.46
C LYS A 30 -5.18 -12.20 -3.83
N LEU A 31 -5.38 -12.71 -5.05
CA LEU A 31 -4.69 -13.91 -5.53
C LEU A 31 -3.16 -13.72 -5.60
N PHE A 32 -2.69 -12.56 -6.06
CA PHE A 32 -1.27 -12.21 -6.01
C PHE A 32 -0.74 -12.09 -4.58
N GLY A 33 -1.55 -11.55 -3.65
CA GLY A 33 -1.24 -11.53 -2.22
C GLY A 33 -1.06 -12.93 -1.64
N LEU A 34 -1.96 -13.87 -1.98
CA LEU A 34 -1.83 -15.27 -1.57
C LEU A 34 -0.56 -15.93 -2.13
N LEU A 35 -0.22 -15.64 -3.39
CA LEU A 35 1.03 -16.12 -4.00
C LEU A 35 2.25 -15.56 -3.26
N ARG A 36 2.26 -14.25 -2.97
CA ARG A 36 3.30 -13.60 -2.18
C ARG A 36 3.46 -14.26 -0.81
N ASP A 37 2.36 -14.51 -0.10
CA ASP A 37 2.39 -15.12 1.23
C ASP A 37 2.95 -16.55 1.18
N ARG A 38 2.57 -17.33 0.17
CA ARG A 38 3.14 -18.66 -0.07
C ARG A 38 4.65 -18.59 -0.35
N LEU A 39 5.10 -17.64 -1.17
CA LEU A 39 6.52 -17.46 -1.47
C LEU A 39 7.32 -17.06 -0.23
N LEU A 40 6.79 -16.15 0.59
CA LEU A 40 7.38 -15.76 1.86
C LEU A 40 7.49 -16.96 2.81
N ALA A 41 6.42 -17.74 2.98
CA ALA A 41 6.43 -18.93 3.81
C ALA A 41 7.43 -19.99 3.32
N SER A 42 7.55 -20.17 2.00
CA SER A 42 8.50 -21.10 1.40
C SER A 42 9.96 -20.63 1.50
N GLY A 43 10.20 -19.32 1.52
CA GLY A 43 11.54 -18.74 1.54
C GLY A 43 12.10 -18.53 2.95
N PHE A 44 11.27 -18.13 3.91
CA PHE A 44 11.67 -17.86 5.29
C PHE A 44 11.38 -19.04 6.25
N GLY A 45 10.58 -20.01 5.82
CA GLY A 45 10.01 -21.04 6.70
C GLY A 45 8.81 -20.50 7.50
N ALA A 46 7.93 -21.40 7.92
CA ALA A 46 6.88 -21.07 8.89
C ALA A 46 7.51 -21.00 10.30
N GLY A 47 7.90 -19.80 10.73
CA GLY A 47 8.60 -19.59 12.01
C GLY A 47 8.69 -18.11 12.40
N ASP A 48 9.46 -17.83 13.46
CA ASP A 48 9.51 -16.52 14.12
C ASP A 48 9.82 -15.33 13.21
N THR A 49 10.62 -15.54 12.16
CA THR A 49 10.93 -14.52 11.14
C THR A 49 9.70 -14.07 10.36
N LEU A 50 8.84 -15.02 9.96
CA LEU A 50 7.63 -14.72 9.18
C LEU A 50 6.59 -14.05 10.07
N ASP A 51 6.46 -14.50 11.32
CA ASP A 51 5.61 -13.88 12.32
C ASP A 51 6.05 -12.43 12.61
N ALA A 52 7.36 -12.20 12.76
CA ALA A 52 7.93 -10.87 12.91
C ALA A 52 7.62 -9.96 11.71
N TYR A 53 7.72 -10.49 10.50
CA TYR A 53 7.37 -9.76 9.27
C TYR A 53 5.88 -9.38 9.23
N TYR A 54 4.97 -10.31 9.53
CA TYR A 54 3.54 -10.03 9.55
C TYR A 54 3.16 -9.05 10.67
N ALA A 55 3.75 -9.20 11.85
CA ALA A 55 3.55 -8.26 12.97
C ALA A 55 4.05 -6.86 12.62
N ALA A 56 5.21 -6.75 11.97
CA ALA A 56 5.78 -5.48 11.55
C ALA A 56 4.91 -4.73 10.52
N PHE A 57 4.13 -5.45 9.71
CA PHE A 57 3.21 -4.85 8.73
C PHE A 57 1.98 -4.18 9.37
N LYS A 58 1.59 -4.58 10.59
CA LYS A 58 0.32 -4.15 11.21
C LYS A 58 0.23 -2.63 11.41
N LEU A 59 1.30 -2.01 11.90
CA LEU A 59 1.33 -0.57 12.17
C LEU A 59 1.26 0.27 10.89
N PRO A 60 2.14 0.05 9.88
CA PRO A 60 2.02 0.71 8.59
C PRO A 60 0.63 0.57 7.98
N ASP A 61 0.06 -0.64 8.01
CA ASP A 61 -1.25 -0.93 7.46
C ASP A 61 -2.38 -0.20 8.19
N LEU A 62 -2.38 -0.21 9.53
CA LEU A 62 -3.36 0.52 10.34
C LEU A 62 -3.34 2.02 10.03
N ILE A 63 -2.15 2.64 10.03
CA ILE A 63 -1.98 4.07 9.77
C ILE A 63 -2.53 4.42 8.39
N PHE A 64 -2.19 3.62 7.37
CA PHE A 64 -2.65 3.83 6.01
C PHE A 64 -4.18 3.67 5.90
N ASN A 65 -4.75 2.60 6.45
CA ASN A 65 -6.18 2.32 6.36
C ASN A 65 -7.04 3.36 7.08
N THR A 66 -6.60 3.84 8.25
CA THR A 66 -7.37 4.81 9.04
C THR A 66 -7.25 6.23 8.50
N LEU A 67 -6.03 6.71 8.22
CA LEU A 67 -5.80 8.11 7.84
C LEU A 67 -6.08 8.38 6.35
N VAL A 68 -5.70 7.44 5.49
CA VAL A 68 -5.63 7.70 4.04
C VAL A 68 -6.86 7.20 3.31
N LEU A 69 -7.29 5.97 3.59
CA LEU A 69 -8.45 5.34 2.93
C LEU A 69 -9.79 5.96 3.34
N GLY A 70 -9.99 6.23 4.64
CA GLY A 70 -11.27 6.68 5.19
C GLY A 70 -11.58 8.16 4.97
N ALA A 71 -10.70 9.05 5.43
CA ALA A 71 -11.01 10.48 5.50
C ALA A 71 -10.79 11.21 4.17
N LEU A 72 -9.76 10.85 3.42
CA LEU A 72 -9.31 11.65 2.28
C LEU A 72 -10.04 11.29 0.99
N SER A 73 -10.17 10.00 0.67
CA SER A 73 -10.71 9.54 -0.61
C SER A 73 -12.18 9.93 -0.81
N ALA A 74 -12.98 9.94 0.26
CA ALA A 74 -14.39 10.31 0.21
C ALA A 74 -14.63 11.80 -0.09
N ALA A 75 -13.78 12.68 0.45
CA ALA A 75 -13.90 14.13 0.25
C ALA A 75 -13.14 14.62 -0.99
N PHE A 76 -12.02 14.00 -1.34
CA PHE A 76 -11.14 14.46 -2.41
C PHE A 76 -11.77 14.34 -3.80
N ILE A 77 -12.36 13.18 -4.12
CA ILE A 77 -12.85 12.88 -5.47
C ILE A 77 -13.95 13.88 -5.91
N PRO A 78 -15.01 14.15 -5.11
CA PRO A 78 -16.04 15.10 -5.48
C PRO A 78 -15.50 16.52 -5.73
N VAL A 79 -14.64 17.01 -4.82
CA VAL A 79 -14.06 18.36 -4.91
C VAL A 79 -13.13 18.48 -6.12
N PHE A 80 -12.33 17.44 -6.41
CA PHE A 80 -11.48 17.41 -7.59
C PHE A 80 -12.31 17.48 -8.89
N ILE A 81 -13.42 16.74 -8.97
CA ILE A 81 -14.32 16.75 -10.13
C ILE A 81 -14.94 18.15 -10.31
N GLU A 82 -15.38 18.78 -9.22
CA GLU A 82 -15.95 20.13 -9.26
C GLU A 82 -14.94 21.16 -9.77
N LEU A 83 -13.73 21.21 -9.20
CA LEU A 83 -12.67 22.12 -9.65
C LEU A 83 -12.21 21.85 -11.07
N LYS A 84 -12.26 20.61 -11.53
CA LYS A 84 -11.92 20.26 -12.91
C LYS A 84 -12.97 20.76 -13.91
N ASN A 85 -14.24 20.73 -13.53
CA ASN A 85 -15.35 21.15 -14.40
C ASN A 85 -15.59 22.67 -14.36
N ASN A 86 -15.25 23.33 -13.24
CA ASN A 86 -15.29 24.78 -13.12
C ASN A 86 -14.06 25.43 -13.77
N LYS A 87 -14.27 26.47 -14.58
CA LYS A 87 -13.18 27.31 -15.15
C LYS A 87 -12.62 28.32 -14.14
N SER A 88 -12.62 27.99 -12.85
CA SER A 88 -12.12 28.88 -11.80
C SER A 88 -10.59 29.05 -11.91
N GLN A 89 -10.03 30.12 -11.32
CA GLN A 89 -8.58 30.29 -11.26
C GLN A 89 -7.87 29.24 -10.39
N PHE A 90 -8.59 28.55 -9.51
CA PHE A 90 -8.05 27.47 -8.70
C PHE A 90 -8.00 26.18 -9.52
N ASN A 91 -6.79 25.76 -9.87
CA ASN A 91 -6.58 24.60 -10.73
C ASN A 91 -6.64 23.30 -9.90
N HIS A 92 -7.38 22.30 -10.39
CA HIS A 92 -7.46 20.95 -9.81
C HIS A 92 -6.08 20.31 -9.54
N TRP A 93 -5.03 20.68 -10.28
CA TRP A 93 -3.65 20.26 -9.99
C TRP A 93 -3.06 20.88 -8.72
N GLN A 94 -3.37 22.15 -8.43
CA GLN A 94 -2.91 22.81 -7.20
C GLN A 94 -3.53 22.14 -5.97
N LEU A 95 -4.81 21.75 -6.04
CA LEU A 95 -5.46 20.96 -4.98
C LEU A 95 -4.73 19.63 -4.75
N SER A 96 -4.46 18.87 -5.82
CA SER A 96 -3.74 17.59 -5.71
C SER A 96 -2.37 17.76 -5.09
N SER A 97 -1.59 18.76 -5.53
CA SER A 97 -0.26 19.04 -4.97
C SER A 97 -0.33 19.45 -3.51
N ALA A 98 -1.27 20.31 -3.13
CA ALA A 98 -1.46 20.73 -1.73
C ALA A 98 -1.81 19.52 -0.85
N ILE A 99 -2.72 18.66 -1.29
CA ILE A 99 -3.12 17.46 -0.55
C ILE A 99 -1.98 16.45 -0.44
N ILE A 100 -1.22 16.23 -1.52
CA ILE A 100 -0.02 15.39 -1.49
C ILE A 100 0.98 15.91 -0.44
N ASN A 101 1.25 17.21 -0.42
CA ASN A 101 2.18 17.81 0.54
C ASN A 101 1.67 17.65 1.98
N ILE A 102 0.40 17.93 2.24
CA ILE A 102 -0.20 17.77 3.58
C ILE A 102 -0.11 16.32 4.04
N ILE A 103 -0.51 15.37 3.20
CA ILE A 103 -0.46 13.94 3.53
C ILE A 103 0.97 13.49 3.75
N PHE A 104 1.90 13.92 2.90
CA PHE A 104 3.30 13.57 3.06
C PHE A 104 3.83 14.05 4.42
N VAL A 105 3.56 15.31 4.80
CA VAL A 105 4.00 15.87 6.08
C VAL A 105 3.34 15.13 7.25
N VAL A 106 2.03 14.89 7.21
CA VAL A 106 1.31 14.16 8.27
C VAL A 106 1.86 12.75 8.43
N LEU A 107 1.95 11.99 7.33
CA LEU A 107 2.48 10.63 7.36
C LEU A 107 3.95 10.58 7.75
N PHE A 108 4.75 11.60 7.37
CA PHE A 108 6.14 11.71 7.78
C PHE A 108 6.28 11.93 9.29
N ILE A 109 5.49 12.83 9.87
CA ILE A 109 5.47 13.06 11.31
C ILE A 109 5.06 11.77 12.04
N PHE A 110 3.98 11.11 11.60
CA PHE A 110 3.55 9.84 12.17
C PHE A 110 4.61 8.75 12.04
N ALA A 111 5.20 8.58 10.85
CA ALA A 111 6.27 7.62 10.61
C ALA A 111 7.47 7.89 11.53
N ALA A 112 7.88 9.15 11.69
CA ALA A 112 8.98 9.54 12.57
C ALA A 112 8.69 9.22 14.04
N VAL A 113 7.48 9.55 14.53
CA VAL A 113 7.05 9.22 15.90
C VAL A 113 7.08 7.71 16.12
N VAL A 114 6.46 6.92 15.23
CA VAL A 114 6.45 5.46 15.38
C VAL A 114 7.85 4.88 15.23
N PHE A 115 8.70 5.43 14.36
CA PHE A 115 10.08 4.96 14.20
C PHE A 115 10.89 5.13 15.48
N ILE A 116 10.79 6.30 16.13
CA ILE A 116 11.48 6.62 17.37
C ILE A 116 10.98 5.72 18.50
N TYR A 117 9.66 5.60 18.66
CA TYR A 117 9.03 4.86 19.76
C TYR A 117 8.71 3.39 19.44
N ALA A 118 9.25 2.84 18.34
CA ALA A 118 8.94 1.48 17.89
C ALA A 118 9.24 0.42 18.96
N ASP A 119 10.28 0.64 19.76
CA ASP A 119 10.68 -0.20 20.89
C ASP A 119 9.58 -0.31 21.96
N LYS A 120 8.83 0.76 22.21
CA LYS A 120 7.74 0.80 23.19
C LYS A 120 6.39 0.40 22.59
N ILE A 121 6.18 0.67 21.31
CA ILE A 121 4.91 0.41 20.63
C ILE A 121 4.79 -1.07 20.23
N MET A 122 5.85 -1.69 19.69
CA MET A 122 5.78 -3.06 19.18
C MET A 122 5.38 -4.13 20.22
N PRO A 123 5.80 -4.06 21.50
CA PRO A 123 5.32 -4.98 22.53
C PRO A 123 3.80 -4.94 22.73
N LEU A 124 3.17 -3.79 22.47
CA LEU A 124 1.71 -3.61 22.57
C LEU A 124 0.99 -4.13 21.32
N VAL A 125 1.62 -4.00 20.15
CA VAL A 125 1.06 -4.43 18.85
C VAL A 125 1.22 -5.95 18.63
N ALA A 126 2.28 -6.53 19.18
CA ALA A 126 2.60 -7.95 19.12
C ALA A 126 2.86 -8.50 20.52
N PRO A 127 1.81 -8.58 21.38
CA PRO A 127 1.96 -9.13 22.72
C PRO A 127 2.43 -10.60 22.64
N GLY A 128 3.37 -10.95 23.52
CA GLY A 128 3.99 -12.28 23.57
C GLY A 128 5.27 -12.42 22.72
N PHE A 129 5.65 -11.41 21.94
CA PHE A 129 6.95 -11.41 21.25
C PHE A 129 8.04 -10.93 22.22
N ALA A 130 9.15 -11.66 22.30
CA ALA A 130 10.28 -11.35 23.16
C ALA A 130 11.62 -11.67 22.47
N GLY A 131 12.73 -11.25 23.07
CA GLY A 131 14.08 -11.54 22.60
C GLY A 131 14.32 -11.11 21.14
N GLU A 132 14.93 -12.00 20.36
CA GLU A 132 15.30 -11.74 18.96
C GLU A 132 14.08 -11.52 18.05
N LYS A 133 12.97 -12.23 18.30
CA LYS A 133 11.73 -12.07 17.53
C LYS A 133 11.18 -10.63 17.63
N LEU A 134 11.16 -10.08 18.85
CA LEU A 134 10.73 -8.70 19.07
C LEU A 134 11.72 -7.69 18.47
N ALA A 135 13.02 -7.91 18.64
CA ALA A 135 14.05 -7.05 18.06
C ALA A 135 13.96 -6.99 16.53
N LEU A 136 13.74 -8.15 15.88
CA LEU A 136 13.51 -8.25 14.45
C LEU A 136 12.23 -7.53 14.03
N THR A 137 11.14 -7.72 14.77
CA THR A 137 9.85 -7.05 14.52
C THR A 137 9.98 -5.54 14.56
N ILE A 138 10.69 -4.99 15.57
CA ILE A 138 10.97 -3.54 15.68
C ILE A 138 11.77 -3.05 14.48
N LYS A 139 12.83 -3.77 14.09
CA LYS A 139 13.69 -3.41 12.96
C LYS A 139 12.90 -3.40 11.64
N LEU A 140 12.11 -4.44 11.40
CA LEU A 140 11.27 -4.53 10.20
C LEU A 140 10.22 -3.41 10.17
N THR A 141 9.56 -3.13 11.30
CA THR A 141 8.58 -2.06 11.40
C THR A 141 9.19 -0.72 10.98
N ARG A 142 10.38 -0.39 11.50
CA ARG A 142 11.12 0.83 11.16
C ARG A 142 11.40 0.96 9.65
N ILE A 143 11.79 -0.14 9.00
CA ILE A 143 12.03 -0.17 7.55
C ILE A 143 10.71 0.04 6.78
N MET A 144 9.65 -0.64 7.23
CA MET A 144 8.37 -0.68 6.52
C MET A 144 7.56 0.61 6.67
N LEU A 145 7.78 1.39 7.74
CA LEU A 145 7.17 2.71 7.91
C LEU A 145 7.47 3.66 6.76
N VAL A 146 8.62 3.52 6.10
CA VAL A 146 8.95 4.35 4.92
C VAL A 146 7.94 4.15 3.79
N SER A 147 7.38 2.94 3.66
CA SER A 147 6.40 2.62 2.60
C SER A 147 5.11 3.42 2.70
N ILE A 148 4.70 3.85 3.91
CA ILE A 148 3.43 4.57 4.09
C ILE A 148 3.44 5.92 3.39
N LEU A 149 4.61 6.56 3.28
CA LEU A 149 4.77 7.84 2.57
C LEU A 149 4.42 7.68 1.09
N PHE A 150 4.94 6.61 0.48
CA PHE A 150 4.66 6.28 -0.93
C PHE A 150 3.21 5.89 -1.14
N PHE A 151 2.61 5.13 -0.22
CA PHE A 151 1.19 4.78 -0.31
C PHE A 151 0.29 6.00 -0.16
N GLY A 152 0.62 6.94 0.73
CA GLY A 152 -0.10 8.21 0.87
C GLY A 152 -0.20 8.98 -0.44
N ILE A 153 0.95 9.18 -1.11
CA ILE A 153 1.01 9.82 -2.43
C ILE A 153 0.23 9.01 -3.47
N SER A 154 0.44 7.69 -3.50
CA SER A 154 -0.24 6.78 -4.41
C SER A 154 -1.77 6.83 -4.27
N ASN A 155 -2.29 7.02 -3.06
CA ASN A 155 -3.73 7.14 -2.81
C ASN A 155 -4.32 8.43 -3.40
N VAL A 156 -3.61 9.57 -3.30
CA VAL A 156 -4.07 10.82 -3.93
C VAL A 156 -4.09 10.68 -5.44
N LEU A 157 -3.01 10.15 -6.03
CA LEU A 157 -2.93 9.89 -7.46
C LEU A 157 -4.01 8.91 -7.92
N SER A 158 -4.31 7.91 -7.09
CA SER A 158 -5.43 6.99 -7.29
C SER A 158 -6.78 7.69 -7.28
N GLY A 159 -7.01 8.64 -6.38
CA GLY A 159 -8.18 9.51 -6.38
C GLY A 159 -8.29 10.35 -7.65
N VAL A 160 -7.17 10.88 -8.17
CA VAL A 160 -7.13 11.60 -9.45
C VAL A 160 -7.53 10.68 -10.60
N LEU A 161 -6.95 9.47 -10.66
CA LEU A 161 -7.29 8.49 -11.70
C LEU A 161 -8.77 8.10 -11.66
N GLN A 162 -9.33 7.87 -10.47
CA GLN A 162 -10.76 7.59 -10.29
C GLN A 162 -11.63 8.76 -10.75
N SER A 163 -11.27 10.00 -10.38
CA SER A 163 -11.96 11.23 -10.81
C SER A 163 -11.91 11.43 -12.32
N MET A 164 -10.87 10.92 -12.99
CA MET A 164 -10.72 10.93 -14.45
C MET A 164 -11.34 9.72 -15.14
N LYS A 165 -12.04 8.83 -14.42
CA LYS A 165 -12.57 7.56 -14.93
C LYS A 165 -11.47 6.69 -15.58
N LYS A 166 -10.26 6.68 -15.01
CA LYS A 166 -9.15 5.78 -15.41
C LYS A 166 -9.07 4.58 -14.47
N PHE A 167 -10.17 3.83 -14.37
CA PHE A 167 -10.35 2.77 -13.37
C PHE A 167 -9.39 1.60 -13.54
N VAL A 168 -9.01 1.25 -14.78
CA VAL A 168 -8.02 0.19 -15.04
C VAL A 168 -6.64 0.56 -14.46
N MET A 169 -6.20 1.80 -14.66
CA MET A 169 -4.92 2.29 -14.12
C MET A 169 -4.93 2.32 -12.59
N PHE A 170 -6.05 2.75 -12.00
CA PHE A 170 -6.27 2.71 -10.56
C PHE A 170 -6.22 1.26 -10.03
N ALA A 171 -6.94 0.34 -10.67
CA ALA A 171 -7.08 -1.03 -10.20
C ALA A 171 -5.81 -1.88 -10.37
N LEU A 172 -4.85 -1.42 -11.18
CA LEU A 172 -3.52 -2.04 -11.30
C LEU A 172 -2.58 -1.71 -10.12
N ALA A 173 -2.81 -0.63 -9.38
CA ALA A 173 -1.88 -0.19 -8.34
C ALA A 173 -1.66 -1.25 -7.23
N PRO A 174 -2.69 -1.92 -6.69
CA PRO A 174 -2.49 -3.00 -5.71
C PRO A 174 -1.77 -4.22 -6.27
N ALA A 175 -1.98 -4.55 -7.55
CA ALA A 175 -1.28 -5.65 -8.19
C ALA A 175 0.22 -5.35 -8.36
N MET A 176 0.56 -4.12 -8.78
CA MET A 176 1.94 -3.65 -8.89
C MET A 176 2.68 -3.71 -7.55
N TYR A 177 1.98 -3.38 -6.46
CA TYR A 177 2.52 -3.49 -5.12
C TYR A 177 2.91 -4.94 -4.75
N ASN A 178 2.00 -5.89 -4.96
CA ASN A 178 2.30 -7.31 -4.70
C ASN A 178 3.43 -7.83 -5.59
N VAL A 179 3.45 -7.44 -6.87
CA VAL A 179 4.54 -7.77 -7.80
C VAL A 179 5.88 -7.22 -7.30
N GLY A 180 5.90 -5.98 -6.79
CA GLY A 180 7.09 -5.39 -6.19
C GLY A 180 7.63 -6.19 -5.01
N ILE A 181 6.74 -6.65 -4.11
CA ILE A 181 7.16 -7.53 -3.00
C ILE A 181 7.69 -8.86 -3.53
N ILE A 182 7.01 -9.49 -4.50
CA ILE A 182 7.44 -10.77 -5.07
C ILE A 182 8.83 -10.64 -5.70
N ILE A 183 9.08 -9.58 -6.48
CA ILE A 183 10.41 -9.28 -7.03
C ILE A 183 11.40 -9.08 -5.88
N GLY A 184 11.03 -8.30 -4.87
CA GLY A 184 11.83 -8.10 -3.66
C GLY A 184 12.26 -9.43 -3.03
N VAL A 185 11.31 -10.33 -2.80
CA VAL A 185 11.55 -11.65 -2.23
C VAL A 185 12.47 -12.47 -3.13
N VAL A 186 12.15 -12.62 -4.41
CA VAL A 186 12.91 -13.49 -5.34
C VAL A 186 14.37 -13.02 -5.49
N PHE A 187 14.62 -11.72 -5.54
CA PHE A 187 15.97 -11.18 -5.75
C PHE A 187 16.75 -10.95 -4.44
N PHE A 188 16.10 -10.46 -3.38
CA PHE A 188 16.79 -10.10 -2.14
C PHE A 188 16.85 -11.26 -1.14
N VAL A 189 15.89 -12.20 -1.11
CA VAL A 189 16.00 -13.38 -0.23
C VAL A 189 17.11 -14.30 -0.69
N LYS A 190 17.39 -14.43 -1.99
CA LYS A 190 18.58 -15.18 -2.44
C LYS A 190 19.91 -14.55 -2.00
N LYS A 191 19.95 -13.22 -1.82
CA LYS A 191 21.16 -12.47 -1.44
C LYS A 191 21.36 -12.35 0.07
N PHE A 192 20.27 -12.22 0.83
CA PHE A 192 20.30 -12.03 2.30
C PHE A 192 19.79 -13.24 3.11
N GLY A 193 18.97 -14.11 2.51
CA GLY A 193 18.44 -15.33 3.15
C GLY A 193 19.50 -16.41 3.40
N ARG A 194 20.59 -16.44 2.62
CA ARG A 194 21.76 -17.31 2.90
C ARG A 194 22.57 -16.89 4.13
N GLN A 195 22.42 -15.66 4.62
CA GLN A 195 23.03 -15.24 5.89
C GLN A 195 22.17 -15.59 7.11
N GLY A 196 20.88 -15.88 6.92
CA GLY A 196 19.99 -16.36 7.99
C GLY A 196 19.86 -17.88 8.08
N SER A 197 20.37 -18.64 7.09
CA SER A 197 20.35 -20.11 7.08
C SER A 197 21.70 -20.76 7.39
N LEU A 198 22.68 -19.98 7.89
CA LEU A 198 24.02 -20.45 8.28
C LEU A 198 24.35 -20.11 9.74
N GLY A 199 23.35 -19.76 10.53
CA GLY A 199 23.45 -19.65 11.99
C GLY A 199 22.35 -20.50 12.60
N GLU A 200 22.76 -21.60 13.21
CA GLU A 200 21.98 -22.67 13.87
C GLU A 200 21.45 -23.79 12.97
#